data_AF-A0A441YQT9-F1
#
_entry.id   AF-A0A441YQT9-F1
#
_cell.length_a   1.000
_cell.length_b   1.000
_cell.length_c   1.000
_cell.angle_alpha   90.00
_cell.angle_beta   90.00
_cell.angle_gamma   90.00
#
_symmetry.space_group_name_H-M   'P 1'
#
loop_
_entity.id
_entity.type
_entity.pdbx_description
1 polymer ?
#
loop_
_entity_poly.entity_id
_entity_poly.type
_entity_poly.pdbx_seq_one_letter_code
_entity_poly.pdbx_strand_id
1 'polypeptide(L)'
;MIRKTLSASVLAALFLAAPAFAEEATIGRPIEAGSLHEGHLDMVVYHVPAERDLLEVTATFAPKIGGDPQRVVMALADGDPVAFSMPGHRGPLYAFSRSGEEVTVATATHSRADALVD
;
A
#
# COMPACT_ATOMS: atom_id res chain seq x y z
N MET A 1 59.02 -19.18 -4.28
CA MET A 1 57.90 -18.79 -5.17
C MET A 1 56.59 -18.90 -4.40
N ILE A 2 55.87 -17.77 -4.31
CA ILE A 2 54.65 -17.54 -3.51
C ILE A 2 53.43 -18.21 -4.15
N ARG A 3 52.53 -18.79 -3.34
CA ARG A 3 51.12 -19.01 -3.73
C ARG A 3 50.21 -18.57 -2.59
N LYS A 4 49.57 -17.43 -2.83
CA LYS A 4 48.65 -16.71 -1.95
C LYS A 4 47.38 -17.53 -1.70
N THR A 5 46.97 -17.65 -0.44
CA THR A 5 45.63 -18.11 -0.07
C THR A 5 44.63 -17.02 -0.44
N LEU A 6 43.69 -17.34 -1.33
CA LEU A 6 42.56 -16.47 -1.67
C LEU A 6 41.52 -16.61 -0.53
N SER A 7 41.47 -15.65 0.38
CA SER A 7 40.32 -15.52 1.29
C SER A 7 39.12 -15.00 0.50
N ALA A 8 38.17 -15.90 0.26
CA ALA A 8 36.85 -15.55 -0.25
C ALA A 8 36.00 -14.98 0.89
N SER A 9 35.79 -13.67 0.89
CA SER A 9 34.74 -13.03 1.67
C SER A 9 33.83 -12.27 0.72
N VAL A 10 32.85 -12.97 0.13
CA VAL A 10 31.73 -12.34 -0.58
C VAL A 10 30.76 -11.88 0.50
N LEU A 11 30.84 -10.60 0.86
CA LEU A 11 29.85 -9.94 1.70
C LEU A 11 28.57 -9.79 0.85
N ALA A 12 27.63 -10.71 1.01
CA ALA A 12 26.30 -10.61 0.44
C ALA A 12 25.51 -9.50 1.17
N ALA A 13 25.58 -8.27 0.65
CA ALA A 13 24.64 -7.22 1.05
C ALA A 13 23.26 -7.60 0.48
N LEU A 14 22.42 -8.22 1.32
CA LEU A 14 21.00 -8.39 1.04
C LEU A 14 20.36 -7.00 1.06
N PHE A 15 20.26 -6.36 -0.11
CA PHE A 15 19.36 -5.24 -0.32
C PHE A 15 17.94 -5.76 -0.14
N LEU A 16 17.35 -5.53 1.04
CA LEU A 16 15.91 -5.60 1.22
C LEU A 16 15.30 -4.58 0.26
N ALA A 17 14.78 -5.06 -0.87
CA ALA A 17 14.02 -4.23 -1.79
C ALA A 17 12.70 -3.86 -1.09
N ALA A 18 12.70 -2.74 -0.36
CA ALA A 18 11.47 -2.17 0.14
C ALA A 18 10.59 -1.84 -1.09
N PRO A 19 9.30 -2.27 -1.11
CA PRO A 19 8.40 -1.83 -2.15
C PRO A 19 8.36 -0.30 -2.14
N ALA A 20 8.66 0.31 -3.28
CA ALA A 20 8.52 1.75 -3.43
C ALA A 20 7.01 2.06 -3.50
N PHE A 21 6.47 2.64 -2.43
CA PHE A 21 5.15 3.25 -2.48
C PHE A 21 5.20 4.44 -3.41
N ALA A 22 4.26 4.50 -4.35
CA ALA A 22 4.16 5.62 -5.29
C ALA A 22 3.57 6.86 -4.59
N GLU A 23 2.63 6.64 -3.67
CA GLU A 23 2.00 7.69 -2.87
C GLU A 23 1.44 7.11 -1.58
N GLU A 24 1.38 7.90 -0.52
CA GLU A 24 0.90 7.51 0.80
C GLU A 24 0.18 8.68 1.49
N ALA A 25 -0.85 8.35 2.28
CA ALA A 25 -1.56 9.27 3.16
C ALA A 25 -1.83 8.59 4.52
N THR A 26 -1.64 9.33 5.60
CA THR A 26 -1.94 8.90 6.97
C THR A 26 -3.07 9.74 7.53
N ILE A 27 -4.08 9.08 8.09
CA ILE A 27 -5.28 9.68 8.66
C ILE A 27 -5.26 9.40 10.15
N GLY A 28 -5.13 10.46 10.97
CA GLY A 28 -4.94 10.30 12.41
C GLY A 28 -6.22 10.50 13.23
N ARG A 29 -7.31 10.96 12.61
CA ARG A 29 -8.55 11.29 13.32
C ARG A 29 -9.77 10.75 12.56
N PRO A 30 -10.81 10.26 13.26
CA PRO A 30 -12.08 9.95 12.63
C PRO A 30 -12.58 11.11 11.79
N ILE A 31 -13.23 10.78 10.66
CA ILE A 31 -13.80 11.70 9.65
C ILE A 31 -12.81 12.69 9.00
N GLU A 32 -11.52 12.62 9.35
CA GLU A 32 -10.47 13.27 8.57
C GLU A 32 -10.29 12.50 7.25
N ALA A 33 -10.14 13.23 6.16
CA ALA A 33 -9.97 12.64 4.84
C ALA A 33 -8.50 12.67 4.41
N GLY A 34 -7.99 11.53 3.97
CA GLY A 34 -6.77 11.42 3.17
C GLY A 34 -7.11 11.29 1.68
N SER A 35 -6.22 11.71 0.80
CA SER A 35 -6.37 11.52 -0.63
C SER A 35 -5.09 10.97 -1.26
N LEU A 36 -5.28 10.13 -2.29
CA LEU A 36 -4.21 9.69 -3.19
C LEU A 36 -4.63 10.06 -4.62
N HIS A 37 -3.67 10.48 -5.43
CA HIS A 37 -3.85 11.00 -6.78
C HIS A 37 -3.04 10.26 -7.84
N GLU A 38 -2.10 9.40 -7.46
CA GLU A 38 -1.23 8.65 -8.37
C GLU A 38 -1.98 7.53 -9.10
N GLY A 39 -1.62 7.34 -10.37
CA GLY A 39 -2.24 6.36 -11.26
C GLY A 39 -3.52 6.84 -11.94
N HIS A 40 -4.42 5.90 -12.23
CA HIS A 40 -5.62 6.14 -13.07
C HIS A 40 -6.87 6.54 -12.27
N LEU A 41 -6.83 6.42 -10.95
CA LEU A 41 -7.93 6.69 -10.04
C LEU A 41 -7.49 7.74 -9.03
N ASP A 42 -8.32 8.76 -8.82
CA ASP A 42 -8.24 9.57 -7.61
C ASP A 42 -8.95 8.82 -6.48
N MET A 43 -8.39 8.87 -5.28
CA MET A 43 -8.97 8.25 -4.10
C MET A 43 -9.13 9.27 -2.99
N VAL A 44 -10.27 9.21 -2.31
CA VAL A 44 -10.47 9.82 -0.99
C VAL A 44 -10.83 8.73 -0.01
N VAL A 45 -10.25 8.80 1.18
CA VAL A 45 -10.45 7.82 2.24
C VAL A 45 -10.66 8.54 3.57
N TYR A 46 -11.53 7.99 4.40
CA TYR A 46 -11.70 8.39 5.80
C TYR A 46 -12.05 7.16 6.62
N HIS A 47 -11.98 7.28 7.95
CA HIS A 47 -12.40 6.22 8.86
C HIS A 47 -13.31 6.73 9.97
N VAL A 48 -14.07 5.81 10.55
CA VAL A 48 -14.88 6.03 11.77
C VAL A 48 -14.71 4.86 12.73
N PRO A 49 -14.84 5.07 14.05
CA PRO A 49 -14.89 3.96 15.00
C PRO A 49 -16.08 3.04 14.72
N ALA A 50 -15.87 1.73 14.82
CA ALA A 50 -16.88 0.69 14.74
C ALA A 50 -16.87 -0.19 16.01
N GLU A 51 -17.74 -1.20 16.06
CA GLU A 51 -17.80 -2.12 17.20
C GLU A 51 -16.49 -2.91 17.39
N ARG A 52 -16.24 -3.36 18.62
CA ARG A 52 -15.14 -4.30 18.96
C ARG A 52 -13.74 -3.77 18.61
N ASP A 53 -13.50 -2.47 18.82
CA ASP A 53 -12.21 -1.84 18.53
C ASP A 53 -11.81 -2.03 17.06
N LEU A 54 -12.75 -1.85 16.14
CA LEU A 54 -12.51 -1.82 14.71
C LEU A 54 -12.58 -0.37 14.21
N LEU A 55 -11.83 -0.06 13.17
CA LEU A 55 -12.06 1.15 12.38
C LEU A 55 -12.75 0.75 11.08
N GLU A 56 -13.92 1.34 10.80
CA GLU A 56 -14.54 1.24 9.49
C GLU A 56 -13.90 2.28 8.57
N VAL A 57 -13.18 1.81 7.56
CA VAL A 57 -12.50 2.62 6.56
C VAL A 57 -13.34 2.64 5.29
N THR A 58 -13.69 3.84 4.84
CA THR A 58 -14.38 4.07 3.58
C THR A 58 -13.44 4.73 2.58
N ALA A 59 -13.14 4.03 1.50
CA ALA A 59 -12.36 4.53 0.38
C ALA A 59 -13.25 4.68 -0.86
N THR A 60 -13.23 5.85 -1.48
CA THR A 60 -13.94 6.14 -2.73
C THR A 60 -12.93 6.44 -3.83
N PHE A 61 -13.06 5.74 -4.94
CA PHE A 61 -12.17 5.79 -6.09
C PHE A 61 -12.91 6.37 -7.29
N ALA A 62 -12.38 7.42 -7.89
CA ALA A 62 -12.96 8.09 -9.04
C ALA A 62 -12.02 8.00 -10.25
N PRO A 63 -12.48 7.52 -11.42
CA PRO A 63 -11.68 7.55 -12.65
C PRO A 63 -11.37 8.98 -13.09
N LYS A 64 -10.09 9.27 -13.36
CA LYS A 64 -9.64 10.61 -13.80
C LYS A 64 -10.22 11.05 -15.15
N ILE A 65 -10.54 10.08 -16.01
CA ILE A 65 -11.09 10.32 -17.35
C ILE A 65 -12.63 10.36 -17.37
N GLY A 66 -13.27 10.35 -16.20
CA GLY A 66 -14.72 10.27 -16.04
C GLY A 66 -15.23 8.83 -15.92
N GLY A 67 -16.41 8.68 -15.33
CA GLY A 67 -17.03 7.39 -14.99
C GLY A 67 -17.63 7.42 -13.59
N ASP A 68 -18.30 6.33 -13.21
CA ASP A 68 -18.91 6.21 -11.89
C ASP A 68 -17.85 5.91 -10.81
N PRO A 69 -17.81 6.67 -9.71
CA PRO A 69 -16.94 6.34 -8.60
C PRO A 69 -17.30 4.99 -7.97
N GLN A 70 -16.28 4.25 -7.56
CA GLN A 70 -16.43 2.98 -6.85
C GLN A 70 -16.10 3.17 -5.36
N ARG A 71 -16.88 2.57 -4.47
CA ARG A 71 -16.68 2.67 -3.03
C ARG A 71 -16.38 1.31 -2.43
N VAL A 72 -15.34 1.26 -1.61
CA VAL A 72 -14.97 0.11 -0.79
C VAL A 72 -15.10 0.51 0.66
N VAL A 73 -15.76 -0.34 1.45
CA VAL A 73 -15.90 -0.19 2.90
C VAL A 73 -15.32 -1.46 3.53
N MET A 74 -14.41 -1.29 4.48
CA MET A 74 -13.76 -2.40 5.18
C MET A 74 -13.61 -2.08 6.67
N ALA A 75 -13.57 -3.12 7.50
CA ALA A 75 -13.22 -2.99 8.91
C ALA A 75 -11.76 -3.40 9.12
N LEU A 76 -11.00 -2.60 9.85
CA LEU A 76 -9.60 -2.88 10.21
C LEU A 76 -9.46 -3.04 11.73
N ALA A 77 -8.97 -4.19 12.17
CA ALA A 77 -8.46 -4.36 13.53
C ALA A 77 -7.07 -3.69 13.64
N ASP A 78 -6.62 -3.45 14.88
CA ASP A 78 -5.28 -2.89 15.08
C ASP A 78 -4.20 -3.85 14.54
N GLY A 79 -3.29 -3.32 13.73
CA GLY A 79 -2.25 -4.08 13.04
C GLY A 79 -2.70 -4.83 11.78
N ASP A 80 -3.98 -4.76 11.37
CA ASP A 80 -4.45 -5.45 10.16
C ASP A 80 -3.92 -4.78 8.88
N PRO A 81 -3.33 -5.57 7.95
CA PRO A 81 -3.06 -5.13 6.59
C PRO A 81 -4.12 -5.66 5.62
N VAL A 82 -4.57 -4.79 4.70
CA VAL A 82 -5.44 -5.16 3.58
C VAL A 82 -4.88 -4.56 2.30
N ALA A 83 -4.76 -5.36 1.23
CA ALA A 83 -4.33 -4.85 -0.07
C ALA A 83 -5.11 -5.48 -1.22
N PHE A 84 -5.47 -4.66 -2.21
CA PHE A 84 -6.21 -5.12 -3.39
C PHE A 84 -6.01 -4.18 -4.59
N SER A 85 -6.31 -4.70 -5.77
CA SER A 85 -6.45 -3.90 -6.98
C SER A 85 -7.93 -3.62 -7.28
N MET A 86 -8.20 -2.49 -7.91
CA MET A 86 -9.56 -2.10 -8.27
C MET A 86 -10.03 -2.89 -9.51
N PRO A 87 -11.27 -3.42 -9.51
CA PRO A 87 -11.83 -4.09 -10.67
C PRO A 87 -11.76 -3.20 -11.92
N GLY A 88 -11.22 -3.72 -13.03
CA GLY A 88 -11.06 -2.97 -14.27
C GLY A 88 -9.81 -2.07 -14.35
N HIS A 89 -9.06 -1.92 -13.24
CA HIS A 89 -7.85 -1.11 -13.18
C HIS A 89 -6.64 -2.00 -12.86
N ARG A 90 -5.91 -2.43 -13.90
CA ARG A 90 -4.67 -3.19 -13.73
C ARG A 90 -3.51 -2.24 -13.39
N GLY A 91 -2.65 -2.65 -12.47
CA GLY A 91 -1.42 -1.91 -12.15
C GLY A 91 -1.31 -1.55 -10.67
N PRO A 92 -2.09 -0.58 -10.16
CA PRO A 92 -1.96 -0.14 -8.78
C PRO A 92 -2.53 -1.17 -7.81
N LEU A 93 -1.76 -1.45 -6.76
CA LEU A 93 -2.21 -2.13 -5.56
C LEU A 93 -2.44 -1.08 -4.47
N TYR A 94 -3.65 -0.98 -3.96
CA TYR A 94 -3.97 -0.11 -2.84
C TYR A 94 -3.83 -0.90 -1.55
N ALA A 95 -2.99 -0.41 -0.64
CA ALA A 95 -2.72 -1.01 0.65
C ALA A 95 -3.26 -0.11 1.77
N PHE A 96 -3.94 -0.73 2.73
CA PHE A 96 -4.52 -0.11 3.91
C PHE A 96 -3.96 -0.83 5.14
N SER A 97 -3.53 -0.07 6.14
CA SER A 97 -3.12 -0.62 7.42
C SER A 97 -3.56 0.28 8.57
N ARG A 98 -3.76 -0.34 9.74
CA ARG A 98 -4.07 0.37 10.98
C ARG A 98 -2.95 0.22 12.00
N SER A 99 -2.64 1.32 12.70
CA SER A 99 -1.79 1.34 13.88
C SER A 99 -2.43 2.24 14.95
N GLY A 100 -2.97 1.65 16.01
CA GLY A 100 -3.72 2.36 17.05
C GLY A 100 -4.99 3.00 16.50
N GLU A 101 -5.03 4.34 16.46
CA GLU A 101 -6.14 5.10 15.88
C GLU A 101 -5.86 5.61 14.47
N GLU A 102 -4.65 5.37 13.95
CA GLU A 102 -4.20 5.88 12.66
C GLU A 102 -4.44 4.84 11.56
N VAL A 103 -4.87 5.32 10.39
CA VAL A 103 -4.97 4.53 9.17
C VAL A 103 -3.97 5.07 8.16
N THR A 104 -3.08 4.21 7.67
CA THR A 104 -2.17 4.49 6.56
C THR A 104 -2.73 3.86 5.30
N VAL A 105 -2.74 4.65 4.21
CA VAL A 105 -3.15 4.17 2.89
C VAL A 105 -2.08 4.51 1.88
N ALA A 106 -1.68 3.53 1.08
CA ALA A 106 -0.63 3.72 0.09
C ALA A 106 -0.96 3.05 -1.24
N THR A 107 -0.40 3.60 -2.32
CA THR A 107 -0.34 2.92 -3.61
C THR A 107 1.01 2.25 -3.77
N ALA A 108 1.00 0.94 -4.02
CA ALA A 108 2.16 0.21 -4.46
C ALA A 108 2.03 -0.09 -5.96
N THR A 109 3.11 0.14 -6.71
CA THR A 109 3.23 -0.45 -8.05
C THR A 109 3.84 -1.83 -7.88
N HIS A 110 3.31 -2.83 -8.59
CA HIS A 110 3.96 -4.12 -8.67
C HIS A 110 5.39 -3.90 -9.19
N SER A 111 6.40 -4.05 -8.33
CA SER A 111 7.78 -4.01 -8.79
C SER A 111 7.97 -5.16 -9.77
N ARG A 112 8.42 -4.86 -10.99
CA ARG A 112 8.71 -5.84 -12.05
C ARG A 112 9.82 -6.85 -11.67
N ALA A 113 10.31 -6.84 -10.43
CA ALA A 113 11.26 -7.81 -9.92
C ALA A 113 10.64 -9.22 -9.72
N ASP A 114 9.35 -9.33 -9.43
CA ASP A 114 8.69 -10.64 -9.25
C ASP A 114 8.30 -11.31 -10.59
N ALA A 115 8.36 -10.58 -11.71
CA ALA A 115 7.95 -11.07 -13.03
C ALA A 115 9.07 -11.77 -13.83
N LEU A 116 10.23 -12.04 -13.21
CA LEU A 116 11.37 -12.74 -13.83
C LEU A 116 11.65 -14.11 -13.18
N VAL A 117 10.73 -14.64 -12.40
CA VAL A 117 10.77 -16.05 -11.96
C VAL A 117 9.61 -16.79 -12.61
N ASP A 118 9.74 -17.07 -13.90
CA ASP A 118 9.14 -18.22 -14.58
C ASP A 118 10.03 -18.65 -15.76
#